data_AF-G8ZLJ9-F1
#
_entry.id   AF-G8ZLJ9-F1
#
_cell.length_a   1.000
_cell.length_b   1.000
_cell.length_c   1.000
_cell.angle_alpha   90.00
_cell.angle_beta   90.00
_cell.angle_gamma   90.00
#
_symmetry.space_group_name_H-M   'P 1'
#
loop_
_entity.id
_entity.type
_entity.pdbx_description
1 polymer ?
#
loop_
_entity_poly.entity_id
_entity_poly.type
_entity_poly.pdbx_seq_one_letter_code
_entity_poly.pdbx_strand_id
1 'polypeptide(L)'
;MRFNQSINYTKLFSQLIDKDGQMDDTIASFLYYLFPRELFIRAVSLIESCDMFIYVLDPDNCHLDSRITTSVSTDVDSPTSSNSVGPITPPVADKNPTNKSQETDTLVSIVYDSESDTLHRLIVKTDHGGNPPIYVDLQNWFCSCDEYSDLFASETDKIADESYIDHLSNEVTDLHEFSDDRFAQLDAHSLSKQRYFLHDKVCCAHLIAYSLLLRTSKRVLHYFATEKQQVPMIRVTSMDEWLKLHINIVA
;
A
#
# COMPACT_ATOMS: atom_id res chain seq x y z
N MET A 1 6.91 35.10 -5.51
CA MET A 1 7.24 34.50 -6.81
C MET A 1 6.65 33.10 -6.83
N ARG A 2 5.52 32.89 -7.51
CA ARG A 2 4.86 31.59 -7.63
C ARG A 2 5.39 30.90 -8.89
N PHE A 3 6.31 29.97 -8.75
CA PHE A 3 6.69 29.06 -9.82
C PHE A 3 5.65 27.94 -9.88
N ASN A 4 4.54 28.15 -10.58
CA ASN A 4 3.54 27.09 -10.84
C ASN A 4 3.79 26.44 -12.20
N GLN A 5 4.91 25.74 -12.33
CA GLN A 5 4.88 24.46 -13.02
C GLN A 5 5.05 23.42 -11.91
N SER A 6 3.94 22.96 -11.35
CA SER A 6 3.97 21.84 -10.40
C SER A 6 4.62 20.66 -11.11
N ILE A 7 5.73 20.17 -10.56
CA ILE A 7 6.38 18.96 -11.06
C ILE A 7 5.34 17.84 -11.02
N ASN A 8 5.21 17.11 -12.12
CA ASN A 8 4.38 15.91 -12.16
C ASN A 8 5.21 14.72 -11.66
N TYR A 9 5.02 14.35 -10.40
CA TYR A 9 5.81 13.33 -9.74
C TYR A 9 5.52 11.93 -10.28
N THR A 10 4.26 11.63 -10.64
CA THR A 10 3.90 10.37 -11.31
C THR A 10 4.74 10.13 -12.57
N LYS A 11 4.84 11.15 -13.45
CA LYS A 11 5.66 11.07 -14.67
C LYS A 11 7.14 10.98 -14.36
N LEU A 12 7.62 11.76 -13.39
CA LEU A 12 9.04 11.77 -13.01
C LEU A 12 9.47 10.41 -12.44
N PHE A 13 8.74 9.87 -11.47
CA PHE A 13 9.03 8.56 -10.92
C PHE A 13 8.89 7.43 -11.95
N SER A 14 7.98 7.54 -12.92
CA SER A 14 7.85 6.53 -13.98
C SER A 14 9.09 6.40 -14.88
N GLN A 15 9.94 7.45 -14.90
CA GLN A 15 11.21 7.47 -15.62
C GLN A 15 12.37 6.91 -14.80
N LEU A 16 12.18 6.64 -13.49
CA LEU A 16 13.25 6.13 -12.64
C LEU A 16 13.75 4.76 -13.11
N ILE A 17 12.86 3.90 -13.60
CA ILE A 17 13.21 2.62 -14.19
C ILE A 17 13.00 2.73 -15.70
N ASP A 18 14.06 2.46 -16.46
CA ASP A 18 14.02 2.53 -17.92
C ASP A 18 13.33 1.29 -18.54
N LYS A 19 13.43 1.11 -19.86
CA LYS A 19 12.82 -0.03 -20.55
C LYS A 19 13.62 -1.33 -20.38
N ASP A 20 14.87 -1.22 -19.97
CA ASP A 20 15.83 -2.30 -19.81
C ASP A 20 15.96 -2.75 -18.33
N GLY A 21 15.11 -2.20 -17.45
CA GLY A 21 15.11 -2.51 -16.02
C GLY A 21 16.32 -1.93 -15.29
N GLN A 22 16.92 -0.85 -15.81
CA GLN A 22 17.98 -0.12 -15.11
C GLN A 22 17.41 1.14 -14.46
N MET A 23 18.01 1.52 -13.33
CA MET A 23 17.70 2.78 -12.68
C MET A 23 18.36 3.92 -13.46
N ASP A 24 17.61 4.96 -13.81
CA ASP A 24 18.16 6.16 -14.43
C ASP A 24 18.82 7.05 -13.36
N ASP A 25 20.16 7.05 -13.34
CA ASP A 25 20.98 7.83 -12.39
C ASP A 25 20.71 9.33 -12.46
N THR A 26 20.31 9.86 -13.62
CA THR A 26 20.00 11.29 -13.79
C THR A 26 18.70 11.62 -13.09
N ILE A 27 17.68 10.79 -13.28
CA ILE A 27 16.38 10.93 -12.61
C ILE A 27 16.54 10.72 -11.10
N ALA A 28 17.28 9.69 -10.68
CA ALA A 28 17.57 9.43 -9.27
C ALA A 28 18.28 10.61 -8.61
N SER A 29 19.29 11.20 -9.28
CA SER A 29 19.99 12.39 -8.80
C SER A 29 19.06 13.59 -8.66
N PHE A 30 18.14 13.80 -9.60
CA PHE A 30 17.15 14.88 -9.51
C PHE A 30 16.19 14.67 -8.35
N LEU A 31 15.69 13.45 -8.16
CA LEU A 31 14.79 13.08 -7.07
C LEU A 31 15.45 13.23 -5.69
N TYR A 32 16.75 13.00 -5.59
CA TYR A 32 17.52 13.24 -4.36
C TYR A 32 17.43 14.69 -3.88
N TYR A 33 17.54 15.67 -4.80
CA TYR A 33 17.45 17.08 -4.45
C TYR A 33 16.01 17.58 -4.25
N LEU A 34 15.02 16.85 -4.77
CA LEU A 34 13.62 17.27 -4.75
C LEU A 34 12.94 17.02 -3.40
N PHE A 35 13.32 15.94 -2.71
CA PHE A 35 12.74 15.58 -1.42
C PHE A 35 13.69 15.94 -0.25
N PRO A 36 13.23 16.69 0.76
CA PRO A 36 14.06 17.06 1.90
C PRO A 36 14.37 15.85 2.78
N ARG A 37 15.29 16.00 3.75
CA ARG A 37 15.58 15.01 4.81
C ARG A 37 15.94 13.62 4.27
N GLU A 38 16.58 13.59 3.11
CA GLU A 38 17.04 12.36 2.44
C GLU A 38 15.90 11.36 2.19
N LEU A 39 14.65 11.84 2.12
CA LEU A 39 13.45 11.01 2.01
C LEU A 39 13.52 10.07 0.80
N PHE A 40 14.06 10.55 -0.34
CA PHE A 40 14.18 9.73 -1.53
C PHE A 40 15.16 8.56 -1.35
N ILE A 41 16.36 8.81 -0.79
CA ILE A 41 17.33 7.72 -0.53
C ILE A 41 16.73 6.72 0.45
N ARG A 42 16.15 7.21 1.55
CA ARG A 42 15.50 6.35 2.55
C ARG A 42 14.38 5.51 1.93
N ALA A 43 13.61 6.07 1.01
CA ALA A 43 12.56 5.35 0.29
C ALA A 43 13.14 4.25 -0.62
N VAL A 44 14.19 4.55 -1.40
CA VAL A 44 14.85 3.55 -2.25
C VAL A 44 15.50 2.45 -1.40
N SER A 45 16.22 2.81 -0.33
CA SER A 45 16.81 1.83 0.60
C SER A 45 15.74 0.95 1.24
N LEU A 46 14.57 1.51 1.54
CA LEU A 46 13.45 0.74 2.06
C LEU A 46 12.91 -0.25 1.02
N ILE A 47 12.78 0.15 -0.24
CA ILE A 47 12.38 -0.76 -1.32
C ILE A 47 13.40 -1.90 -1.43
N GLU A 48 14.69 -1.60 -1.36
CA GLU A 48 15.77 -2.59 -1.50
C GLU A 48 15.93 -3.51 -0.27
N SER A 49 15.36 -3.14 0.88
CA SER A 49 15.51 -3.88 2.16
C SER A 49 14.73 -5.20 2.23
N CYS A 50 13.78 -5.43 1.33
CA CYS A 50 12.85 -6.56 1.36
C CYS A 50 11.83 -6.55 2.52
N ASP A 51 11.68 -5.43 3.22
CA ASP A 51 10.73 -5.28 4.33
C ASP A 51 9.37 -4.68 3.93
N MET A 52 9.19 -4.33 2.65
CA MET A 52 7.94 -3.77 2.13
C MET A 52 7.04 -4.87 1.55
N PHE A 53 5.85 -5.01 2.12
CA PHE A 53 4.85 -6.00 1.71
C PHE A 53 3.61 -5.33 1.13
N ILE A 54 3.02 -5.95 0.09
CA ILE A 54 1.72 -5.59 -0.45
C ILE A 54 0.81 -6.81 -0.32
N TYR A 55 -0.12 -6.76 0.62
CA TYR A 55 -1.14 -7.79 0.80
C TYR A 55 -2.36 -7.43 -0.04
N VAL A 56 -2.84 -8.35 -0.87
CA VAL A 56 -4.00 -8.14 -1.74
C VAL A 56 -5.09 -9.12 -1.32
N LEU A 57 -6.25 -8.61 -0.90
CA LEU A 57 -7.39 -9.45 -0.56
C LEU A 57 -8.02 -9.99 -1.85
N ASP A 58 -8.24 -11.30 -1.89
CA ASP A 58 -9.01 -11.96 -2.94
C ASP A 58 -10.40 -12.29 -2.39
N PRO A 59 -11.41 -11.42 -2.59
CA PRO A 59 -12.73 -11.59 -2.00
C PRO A 59 -13.48 -12.81 -2.57
N ASP A 60 -13.24 -13.17 -3.83
CA ASP A 60 -13.92 -14.28 -4.50
C ASP A 60 -13.46 -15.65 -3.98
N ASN A 61 -12.23 -15.71 -3.45
CA ASN A 61 -11.67 -16.90 -2.81
C ASN A 61 -11.70 -16.83 -1.28
N CYS A 62 -12.28 -15.80 -0.68
CA CYS A 62 -12.55 -15.76 0.75
C CYS A 62 -13.63 -16.79 1.09
N HIS A 63 -13.20 -18.00 1.46
CA HIS A 63 -14.06 -18.95 2.13
C HIS A 63 -14.49 -18.34 3.46
N LEU A 64 -15.64 -17.66 3.46
CA LEU A 64 -16.46 -17.54 4.65
C LEU A 64 -16.80 -18.97 5.04
N ASP A 65 -16.03 -19.53 5.97
CA ASP A 65 -16.42 -20.73 6.69
C ASP A 65 -17.80 -20.44 7.29
N SER A 66 -18.83 -20.89 6.59
CA SER A 66 -20.25 -20.73 6.91
C SER A 66 -20.66 -21.62 8.09
N ARG A 67 -19.78 -21.77 9.08
CA ARG A 67 -19.99 -22.57 10.29
C ARG A 67 -20.41 -21.75 11.50
N ILE A 68 -20.62 -20.43 11.37
CA ILE A 68 -21.14 -19.62 12.48
C ILE A 68 -22.30 -18.72 12.01
N THR A 69 -23.41 -19.35 11.64
CA THR A 69 -24.76 -18.79 11.77
C THR A 69 -25.75 -19.94 11.97
N THR A 70 -25.59 -20.66 13.08
CA THR A 70 -26.75 -21.30 13.72
C THR A 70 -27.02 -20.48 14.97
N SER A 71 -28.10 -19.70 14.91
CA SER A 71 -28.71 -19.06 16.07
C SER A 71 -28.80 -20.06 17.22
N VAL A 72 -28.27 -19.67 18.38
CA VAL A 72 -28.39 -20.41 19.63
C VAL A 72 -29.87 -20.40 20.03
N SER A 73 -30.57 -21.49 19.70
CA SER A 73 -31.83 -21.85 20.34
C SER A 73 -31.49 -22.80 21.48
N THR A 74 -31.74 -22.37 22.71
CA THR A 74 -31.71 -23.21 23.90
C THR A 74 -32.87 -24.19 23.86
N ASP A 75 -32.58 -25.49 23.70
CA ASP A 75 -33.43 -26.56 24.22
C ASP A 75 -32.61 -27.85 24.43
N VAL A 76 -33.03 -28.62 25.44
CA VAL A 76 -32.27 -29.60 26.22
C VAL A 76 -32.53 -31.05 25.75
N ASP A 77 -31.47 -31.88 25.87
CA ASP A 77 -31.39 -33.35 25.97
C ASP A 77 -31.78 -34.28 24.81
N SER A 78 -30.78 -34.96 24.21
CA SER A 78 -30.44 -36.39 24.46
C SER A 78 -29.62 -37.05 23.32
N PRO A 79 -28.85 -38.14 23.59
CA PRO A 79 -27.66 -38.50 22.82
C PRO A 79 -27.84 -39.71 21.88
N THR A 80 -27.09 -39.79 20.77
CA THR A 80 -26.67 -41.08 20.18
C THR A 80 -25.41 -40.95 19.31
N SER A 81 -24.51 -41.89 19.54
CA SER A 81 -23.20 -42.24 18.94
C SER A 81 -23.13 -42.49 17.43
N SER A 82 -21.96 -42.24 16.80
CA SER A 82 -21.13 -43.29 16.15
C SER A 82 -19.87 -42.74 15.44
N ASN A 83 -18.77 -43.49 15.60
CA ASN A 83 -17.45 -43.31 15.00
C ASN A 83 -17.42 -43.70 13.51
N SER A 84 -16.54 -43.08 12.72
CA SER A 84 -15.67 -43.82 11.78
C SER A 84 -14.44 -43.00 11.37
N VAL A 85 -13.28 -43.63 11.53
CA VAL A 85 -11.94 -43.14 11.21
C VAL A 85 -11.57 -43.65 9.81
N GLY A 86 -11.16 -42.74 8.91
CA GLY A 86 -10.54 -43.08 7.64
C GLY A 86 -9.06 -42.64 7.64
N PRO A 87 -8.13 -43.36 6.99
CA PRO A 87 -6.71 -43.04 7.02
C PRO A 87 -6.37 -41.92 6.02
N ILE A 88 -5.81 -40.82 6.49
CA ILE A 88 -5.29 -39.72 5.66
C ILE A 88 -3.78 -39.96 5.45
N THR A 89 -3.44 -40.28 4.21
CA THR A 89 -2.09 -40.31 3.64
C THR A 89 -1.47 -38.90 3.69
N PRO A 90 -0.17 -38.74 4.02
CA PRO A 90 0.46 -37.43 4.06
C PRO A 90 0.65 -36.85 2.65
N PRO A 91 0.44 -35.54 2.43
CA PRO A 91 0.70 -34.91 1.13
C PRO A 91 2.20 -34.67 0.95
N VAL A 92 2.71 -35.10 -0.20
CA VAL A 92 4.04 -34.83 -0.71
C VAL A 92 4.13 -33.35 -1.10
N ALA A 93 5.17 -32.67 -0.63
CA ALA A 93 5.42 -31.25 -0.90
C ALA A 93 5.89 -31.03 -2.34
N ASP A 94 5.06 -30.40 -3.16
CA ASP A 94 5.43 -29.92 -4.50
C ASP A 94 6.16 -28.58 -4.40
N LYS A 95 7.42 -28.54 -4.86
CA LYS A 95 8.19 -27.32 -5.07
C LYS A 95 8.22 -26.99 -6.56
N ASN A 96 7.29 -26.16 -7.03
CA ASN A 96 7.31 -25.61 -8.39
C ASN A 96 7.55 -24.08 -8.36
N PRO A 97 8.75 -23.58 -8.72
CA PRO A 97 9.08 -22.15 -8.72
C PRO A 97 8.35 -21.35 -9.82
N THR A 98 7.82 -22.00 -10.85
CA THR A 98 7.13 -21.35 -11.98
C THR A 98 5.80 -20.68 -11.60
N ASN A 99 5.13 -21.16 -10.54
CA ASN A 99 3.84 -20.61 -10.12
C ASN A 99 3.96 -19.24 -9.42
N LYS A 100 5.06 -18.96 -8.73
CA LYS A 100 5.19 -17.75 -7.89
C LYS A 100 5.36 -16.46 -8.71
N SER A 101 6.13 -16.50 -9.79
CA SER A 101 6.29 -15.35 -10.69
C SER A 101 4.96 -15.01 -11.36
N GLN A 102 4.27 -16.04 -11.87
CA GLN A 102 2.98 -15.87 -12.54
C GLN A 102 1.88 -15.35 -11.58
N GLU A 103 1.89 -15.78 -10.33
CA GLU A 103 1.01 -15.25 -9.29
C GLU A 103 1.29 -13.77 -9.01
N THR A 104 2.57 -13.40 -8.87
CA THR A 104 2.97 -12.00 -8.64
C THR A 104 2.55 -11.11 -9.81
N ASP A 105 2.75 -11.55 -11.06
CA ASP A 105 2.32 -10.81 -12.26
C ASP A 105 0.80 -10.60 -12.33
N THR A 106 0.06 -11.59 -11.84
CA THR A 106 -1.40 -11.50 -11.69
C THR A 106 -1.76 -10.44 -10.65
N LEU A 107 -1.10 -10.45 -9.48
CA LEU A 107 -1.32 -9.45 -8.42
C LEU A 107 -0.93 -8.03 -8.87
N VAL A 108 0.17 -7.87 -9.59
CA VAL A 108 0.58 -6.59 -10.20
C VAL A 108 -0.52 -6.07 -11.13
N SER A 109 -1.09 -6.95 -11.96
CA SER A 109 -2.18 -6.59 -12.87
C SER A 109 -3.45 -6.23 -12.12
N ILE A 110 -3.81 -6.97 -11.06
CA ILE A 110 -4.95 -6.63 -10.20
C ILE A 110 -4.77 -5.24 -9.58
N VAL A 111 -3.62 -4.93 -9.00
CA VAL A 111 -3.40 -3.64 -8.31
C VAL A 111 -3.38 -2.44 -9.27
N TYR A 112 -2.92 -2.60 -10.51
CA TYR A 112 -2.80 -1.50 -11.48
C TYR A 112 -3.95 -1.37 -12.48
N ASP A 113 -4.53 -2.49 -12.92
CA ASP A 113 -5.48 -2.52 -14.03
C ASP A 113 -6.93 -2.69 -13.56
N SER A 114 -7.18 -3.05 -12.30
CA SER A 114 -8.54 -3.20 -11.79
C SER A 114 -9.24 -1.83 -11.73
N GLU A 115 -10.34 -1.68 -12.47
CA GLU A 115 -11.25 -0.52 -12.33
C GLU A 115 -12.03 -0.56 -10.99
N SER A 116 -11.99 -1.69 -10.27
CA SER A 116 -12.59 -1.87 -8.95
C SER A 116 -11.64 -1.49 -7.82
N ASP A 117 -12.19 -1.12 -6.66
CA ASP A 117 -11.47 -0.92 -5.40
C ASP A 117 -10.84 -2.22 -4.90
N THR A 118 -9.71 -2.60 -5.51
CA THR A 118 -8.88 -3.70 -5.02
C THR A 118 -8.44 -3.37 -3.60
N LEU A 119 -8.92 -4.18 -2.64
CA LEU A 119 -8.54 -4.01 -1.25
C LEU A 119 -7.13 -4.57 -1.06
N HIS A 120 -6.18 -3.67 -0.82
CA HIS A 120 -4.81 -4.02 -0.52
C HIS A 120 -4.31 -3.29 0.74
N ARG A 121 -3.30 -3.88 1.38
CA ARG A 121 -2.65 -3.35 2.57
C ARG A 121 -1.16 -3.23 2.34
N LEU A 122 -0.64 -2.06 2.64
CA LEU A 122 0.76 -1.70 2.50
C LEU A 122 1.38 -1.74 3.88
N ILE A 123 2.27 -2.71 4.09
CA ILE A 123 2.85 -2.99 5.40
C ILE A 123 4.37 -3.02 5.27
N VAL A 124 5.05 -2.27 6.14
CA VAL A 124 6.49 -2.36 6.30
C VAL A 124 6.80 -3.09 7.60
N LYS A 125 7.57 -4.15 7.49
CA LYS A 125 8.04 -4.90 8.64
C LYS A 125 9.13 -4.09 9.37
N THR A 126 9.09 -4.12 10.69
CA THR A 126 10.12 -3.49 11.53
C THR A 126 11.06 -4.57 12.07
N ASP A 127 12.36 -4.30 12.04
CA ASP A 127 13.43 -5.27 12.38
C ASP A 127 13.51 -5.61 13.87
N HIS A 128 12.89 -4.81 14.73
CA HIS A 128 12.98 -4.97 16.17
C HIS A 128 11.73 -5.70 16.66
N GLY A 129 11.91 -6.91 17.19
CA GLY A 129 10.87 -7.86 17.63
C GLY A 129 9.91 -7.41 18.74
N GLY A 130 9.73 -6.10 18.93
CA GLY A 130 8.70 -5.48 19.76
C GLY A 130 8.06 -4.24 19.15
N ASN A 131 8.52 -3.76 17.98
CA ASN A 131 7.88 -2.62 17.31
C ASN A 131 6.71 -3.11 16.46
N PRO A 132 5.59 -2.36 16.42
CA PRO A 132 4.50 -2.67 15.52
C PRO A 132 4.94 -2.54 14.05
N PRO A 133 4.30 -3.27 13.12
CA PRO A 133 4.47 -3.03 11.70
C PRO A 133 3.98 -1.63 11.33
N ILE A 134 4.58 -1.03 10.29
CA ILE A 134 4.16 0.27 9.80
C ILE A 134 3.12 0.08 8.72
N TYR A 135 1.94 0.66 8.93
CA TYR A 135 0.84 0.69 7.96
C TYR A 135 0.90 1.96 7.12
N VAL A 136 0.72 1.82 5.81
CA VAL A 136 0.69 2.93 4.86
C VAL A 136 -0.63 2.94 4.09
N ASP A 137 -1.20 4.12 3.94
CA ASP A 137 -2.43 4.36 3.18
C ASP A 137 -2.19 5.49 2.18
N LEU A 138 -2.06 5.15 0.89
CA LEU A 138 -1.87 6.14 -0.15
C LEU A 138 -3.16 6.84 -0.58
N GLN A 139 -4.33 6.30 -0.26
CA GLN A 139 -5.63 6.91 -0.61
C GLN A 139 -5.93 8.09 0.32
N ASN A 140 -5.56 7.93 1.60
CA ASN A 140 -5.74 8.95 2.64
C ASN A 140 -4.46 9.70 2.99
N TRP A 141 -3.35 9.41 2.28
CA TRP A 141 -2.00 9.95 2.55
C TRP A 141 -1.58 9.82 4.02
N PHE A 142 -1.72 8.62 4.57
CA PHE A 142 -1.45 8.33 5.97
C PHE A 142 -0.34 7.29 6.11
N CYS A 143 0.45 7.41 7.18
CA CYS A 143 1.42 6.40 7.57
C CYS A 143 1.49 6.32 9.09
N SER A 144 1.54 5.11 9.65
CA SER A 144 1.59 4.91 11.10
C SER A 144 2.99 5.05 11.71
N CYS A 145 4.00 5.43 10.92
CA CYS A 145 5.36 5.62 11.44
C CYS A 145 5.48 6.90 12.28
N ASP A 146 6.38 6.90 13.26
CA ASP A 146 6.64 8.04 14.16
C ASP A 146 6.94 9.34 13.40
N GLU A 147 7.75 9.28 12.34
CA GLU A 147 8.08 10.46 11.53
C GLU A 147 6.84 11.13 10.94
N TYR A 148 5.87 10.36 10.45
CA TYR A 148 4.62 10.93 9.92
C TYR A 148 3.82 11.55 11.06
N SER A 149 3.66 10.84 12.18
CA SER A 149 2.92 11.29 13.35
C SER A 149 3.48 12.60 13.91
N ASP A 150 4.80 12.72 14.04
CA ASP A 150 5.50 13.90 14.56
C ASP A 150 5.33 15.11 13.63
N LEU A 151 5.48 14.92 12.32
CA LEU A 151 5.27 15.98 11.33
C LEU A 151 3.82 16.42 11.29
N PHE A 152 2.90 15.47 11.29
CA PHE A 152 1.47 15.74 11.28
C PHE A 152 1.09 16.53 12.53
N ALA A 153 1.49 16.07 13.72
CA ALA A 153 1.27 16.78 14.98
C ALA A 153 1.84 18.21 14.94
N SER A 154 3.08 18.38 14.46
CA SER A 154 3.70 19.70 14.34
C SER A 154 2.96 20.62 13.38
N GLU A 155 2.34 20.11 12.32
CA GLU A 155 1.52 20.91 11.41
C GLU A 155 0.15 21.22 12.02
N THR A 156 -0.45 20.29 12.76
CA THR A 156 -1.73 20.51 13.43
C THR A 156 -1.63 21.57 14.53
N ASP A 157 -0.51 21.65 15.25
CA ASP A 157 -0.28 22.68 16.27
C ASP A 157 -0.22 24.10 15.68
N LYS A 158 0.02 24.23 14.37
CA LYS A 158 0.04 25.53 13.66
C LYS A 158 -1.36 25.96 13.21
N ILE A 159 -2.34 25.07 13.27
CA ILE A 159 -3.72 25.32 12.83
C ILE A 159 -4.45 26.04 13.98
N ALA A 160 -4.36 27.37 14.00
CA ALA A 160 -5.05 28.17 15.01
C ALA A 160 -6.56 28.31 14.71
N ASP A 161 -6.93 28.53 13.44
CA ASP A 161 -8.30 28.86 13.02
C ASP A 161 -8.71 28.29 11.64
N GLU A 162 -7.80 27.58 10.93
CA GLU A 162 -8.08 27.02 9.61
C GLU A 162 -8.65 25.59 9.69
N SER A 163 -9.36 25.14 8.65
CA SER A 163 -9.74 23.73 8.52
C SER A 163 -8.50 22.88 8.26
N TYR A 164 -8.40 21.70 8.88
CA TYR A 164 -7.34 20.72 8.60
C TYR A 164 -7.19 20.43 7.10
N ILE A 165 -8.32 20.36 6.39
CA ILE A 165 -8.34 20.09 4.95
C ILE A 165 -7.68 21.24 4.19
N ASP A 166 -7.99 22.48 4.54
CA ASP A 166 -7.46 23.65 3.84
C ASP A 166 -5.96 23.86 4.14
N HIS A 167 -5.51 23.50 5.35
CA HIS A 167 -4.10 23.61 5.72
C HIS A 167 -3.25 22.47 5.14
N LEU A 168 -3.77 21.26 5.00
CA LEU A 168 -2.99 20.08 4.61
C LEU A 168 -3.26 19.60 3.17
N SER A 169 -4.18 20.22 2.46
CA SER A 169 -4.49 19.84 1.08
C SER A 169 -4.81 21.04 0.20
N ASN A 170 -4.56 20.87 -1.10
CA ASN A 170 -4.96 21.80 -2.13
C ASN A 170 -6.13 21.21 -2.93
N GLU A 171 -7.19 22.00 -3.11
CA GLU A 171 -8.27 21.67 -4.03
C GLU A 171 -8.11 22.45 -5.34
N VAL A 172 -8.14 21.74 -6.46
CA VAL A 172 -8.19 22.29 -7.81
C VAL A 172 -9.61 22.14 -8.33
N THR A 173 -10.27 23.25 -8.63
CA THR A 173 -11.64 23.29 -9.15
C THR A 173 -11.71 23.66 -10.63
N ASP A 174 -10.64 24.24 -11.19
CA ASP A 174 -10.56 24.55 -12.62
C ASP A 174 -10.18 23.29 -13.40
N LEU A 175 -11.09 22.82 -14.26
CA LEU A 175 -10.90 21.65 -15.13
C LEU A 175 -9.68 21.80 -16.06
N HIS A 176 -9.28 23.02 -16.40
CA HIS A 176 -8.10 23.27 -17.24
C HIS A 176 -6.78 23.12 -16.48
N GLU A 177 -6.81 23.17 -15.14
CA GLU A 177 -5.66 22.97 -14.27
C GLU A 177 -5.57 21.53 -13.74
N PHE A 178 -6.49 20.64 -14.17
CA PHE A 178 -6.46 19.24 -13.76
C PHE A 178 -5.17 18.58 -14.23
N SER A 179 -4.52 17.88 -13.30
CA SER A 179 -3.29 17.16 -13.52
C SER A 179 -3.56 15.66 -13.63
N ASP A 180 -2.71 14.97 -14.40
CA ASP A 180 -2.63 13.51 -14.42
C ASP A 180 -1.62 12.97 -13.38
N ASP A 181 -1.08 13.84 -12.53
CA ASP A 181 -0.28 13.44 -11.38
C ASP A 181 -1.15 12.70 -10.35
N ARG A 182 -0.68 11.55 -9.90
CA ARG A 182 -1.34 10.69 -8.91
C ARG A 182 -0.58 10.70 -7.58
N PHE A 183 0.59 11.33 -7.53
CA PHE A 183 1.35 11.49 -6.31
C PHE A 183 0.61 12.40 -5.34
N ALA A 184 0.45 11.96 -4.09
CA ALA A 184 -0.30 12.65 -3.05
C ALA A 184 -1.76 13.00 -3.41
N GLN A 185 -2.32 12.41 -4.46
CA GLN A 185 -3.71 12.65 -4.86
C GLN A 185 -4.68 11.95 -3.89
N LEU A 186 -5.69 12.69 -3.43
CA LEU A 186 -6.75 12.24 -2.55
C LEU A 186 -8.08 12.17 -3.32
N ASP A 187 -9.01 11.33 -2.87
CA ASP A 187 -10.38 11.37 -3.39
C ASP A 187 -11.07 12.68 -2.94
N ALA A 188 -11.58 13.44 -3.91
CA ALA A 188 -12.34 14.66 -3.67
C ALA A 188 -13.85 14.38 -3.50
N HIS A 189 -14.29 13.13 -3.72
CA HIS A 189 -15.69 12.69 -3.80
C HIS A 189 -16.51 13.56 -4.76
N SER A 190 -15.86 14.08 -5.80
CA SER A 190 -16.42 15.00 -6.78
C SER A 190 -15.65 14.91 -8.09
N LEU A 191 -16.37 14.76 -9.21
CA LEU A 191 -15.76 14.74 -10.54
C LEU A 191 -15.34 16.14 -11.03
N SER A 192 -15.80 17.20 -10.36
CA SER A 192 -15.47 18.59 -10.70
C SER A 192 -14.36 19.15 -9.81
N LYS A 193 -13.65 18.30 -9.06
CA LYS A 193 -12.54 18.69 -8.21
C LYS A 193 -11.42 17.66 -8.27
N GLN A 194 -10.18 18.13 -8.15
CA GLN A 194 -9.05 17.29 -7.75
C GLN A 194 -8.54 17.77 -6.40
N ARG A 195 -8.11 16.84 -5.55
CA ARG A 195 -7.52 17.16 -4.25
C ARG A 195 -6.15 16.50 -4.14
N TYR A 196 -5.18 17.26 -3.65
CA TYR A 196 -3.82 16.79 -3.41
C TYR A 196 -3.40 17.12 -1.99
N PHE A 197 -2.84 16.16 -1.28
CA PHE A 197 -2.22 16.39 0.01
C PHE A 197 -0.93 17.21 -0.19
N LEU A 198 -0.69 18.17 0.70
CA LEU A 198 0.51 19.00 0.76
C LEU A 198 1.69 18.18 1.32
N HIS A 199 2.27 17.34 0.46
CA HIS A 199 3.35 16.42 0.81
C HIS A 199 4.65 17.14 1.23
N ASP A 200 4.79 18.42 0.92
CA ASP A 200 5.90 19.27 1.39
C ASP A 200 5.81 19.54 2.90
N LYS A 201 4.59 19.53 3.47
CA LYS A 201 4.34 19.68 4.90
C LYS A 201 4.52 18.36 5.66
N VAL A 202 3.83 17.31 5.21
CA VAL A 202 3.84 16.00 5.90
C VAL A 202 4.11 14.88 4.89
N CYS A 203 5.30 14.28 5.01
CA CYS A 203 5.70 13.13 4.23
C CYS A 203 6.83 12.36 4.92
N CYS A 204 6.80 11.04 4.81
CA CYS A 204 7.81 10.12 5.32
C CYS A 204 8.31 9.19 4.19
N ALA A 205 9.41 8.49 4.44
CA ALA A 205 10.03 7.63 3.42
C ALA A 205 9.09 6.51 2.93
N HIS A 206 8.23 5.97 3.81
CA HIS A 206 7.27 4.91 3.46
C HIS A 206 6.22 5.39 2.45
N LEU A 207 5.71 6.61 2.59
CA LEU A 207 4.76 7.21 1.65
C LEU A 207 5.41 7.42 0.28
N ILE A 208 6.67 7.89 0.23
CA ILE A 208 7.42 8.03 -1.02
C ILE A 208 7.65 6.66 -1.67
N ALA A 209 8.11 5.67 -0.89
CA ALA A 209 8.42 4.34 -1.38
C ALA A 209 7.18 3.67 -2.01
N TYR A 210 6.06 3.63 -1.29
CA TYR A 210 4.84 3.06 -1.86
C TYR A 210 4.24 3.92 -2.97
N SER A 211 4.39 5.26 -2.93
CA SER A 211 3.97 6.10 -4.05
C SER A 211 4.77 5.80 -5.31
N LEU A 212 6.08 5.59 -5.19
CA LEU A 212 6.96 5.18 -6.28
C LEU A 212 6.49 3.85 -6.89
N LEU A 213 6.06 2.91 -6.04
CA LEU A 213 5.61 1.59 -6.47
C LEU A 213 4.19 1.59 -7.06
N LEU A 214 3.26 2.43 -6.59
CA LEU A 214 1.82 2.29 -6.88
C LEU A 214 1.18 3.51 -7.56
N ARG A 215 1.80 4.69 -7.50
CA ARG A 215 1.28 5.93 -8.10
C ARG A 215 2.01 6.32 -9.39
N THR A 216 2.84 5.42 -9.94
CA THR A 216 3.71 5.70 -11.08
C THR A 216 3.26 4.92 -12.32
N SER A 217 3.91 3.80 -12.63
CA SER A 217 3.63 2.94 -13.76
C SER A 217 3.73 1.47 -13.35
N LYS A 218 2.92 0.61 -13.98
CA LYS A 218 2.92 -0.85 -13.75
C LYS A 218 4.31 -1.46 -13.88
N ARG A 219 5.14 -0.92 -14.79
CA ARG A 219 6.53 -1.32 -15.00
C ARG A 219 7.37 -1.20 -13.73
N VAL A 220 7.23 -0.10 -12.98
CA VAL A 220 8.02 0.12 -11.77
C VAL A 220 7.64 -0.89 -10.69
N LEU A 221 6.34 -1.16 -10.48
CA LEU A 221 5.92 -2.21 -9.56
C LEU A 221 6.42 -3.58 -10.00
N HIS A 222 6.23 -3.94 -11.28
CA HIS A 222 6.68 -5.21 -11.84
C HIS A 222 8.18 -5.43 -11.64
N TYR A 223 8.99 -4.38 -11.85
CA TYR A 223 10.43 -4.43 -11.64
C TYR A 223 10.78 -4.82 -10.20
N PHE A 224 10.23 -4.13 -9.21
CA PHE A 224 10.55 -4.39 -7.80
C PHE A 224 9.90 -5.64 -7.24
N ALA A 225 8.71 -6.02 -7.71
CA ALA A 225 7.95 -7.17 -7.23
C ALA A 225 8.35 -8.49 -7.91
N THR A 226 8.47 -8.50 -9.24
CA THR A 226 8.71 -9.73 -10.03
C THR A 226 10.19 -9.92 -10.34
N GLU A 227 10.86 -8.89 -10.89
CA GLU A 227 12.24 -9.03 -11.40
C GLU A 227 13.27 -9.01 -10.27
N LYS A 228 13.17 -8.06 -9.35
CA LYS A 228 14.07 -7.93 -8.19
C LYS A 228 13.61 -8.71 -6.97
N GLN A 229 12.31 -9.01 -6.87
CA GLN A 229 11.71 -9.69 -5.71
C GLN A 229 11.98 -8.99 -4.38
N GLN A 230 12.10 -7.66 -4.43
CA GLN A 230 12.37 -6.79 -3.29
C GLN A 230 11.09 -6.33 -2.60
N VAL A 231 9.95 -6.37 -3.28
CA VAL A 231 8.64 -6.03 -2.73
C VAL A 231 7.72 -7.23 -2.84
N PRO A 232 7.66 -8.11 -1.83
CA PRO A 232 6.77 -9.26 -1.86
C PRO A 232 5.29 -8.84 -1.95
N MET A 233 4.59 -9.39 -2.93
CA MET A 233 3.14 -9.30 -3.05
C MET A 233 2.51 -10.61 -2.57
N ILE A 234 1.55 -10.54 -1.66
CA ILE A 234 0.95 -11.71 -1.02
C ILE A 234 -0.56 -11.65 -1.22
N ARG A 235 -1.11 -12.68 -1.87
CA ARG A 235 -2.55 -12.88 -1.92
C ARG A 235 -3.05 -13.35 -0.56
N VAL A 236 -4.12 -12.73 -0.07
CA VAL A 236 -4.82 -13.15 1.14
C VAL A 236 -6.17 -13.72 0.74
N THR A 237 -6.38 -15.01 1.02
CA THR A 237 -7.60 -15.74 0.66
C THR A 237 -8.48 -16.06 1.87
N SER A 238 -8.09 -15.62 3.07
CA SER A 238 -8.85 -15.82 4.30
C SER A 238 -9.03 -14.49 5.04
N MET A 239 -10.26 -14.23 5.49
CA MET A 239 -10.55 -13.06 6.31
C MET A 239 -9.82 -13.09 7.65
N ASP A 240 -9.58 -14.28 8.22
CA ASP A 240 -8.83 -14.39 9.48
C ASP A 240 -7.37 -13.96 9.30
N GLU A 241 -6.75 -14.32 8.18
CA GLU A 241 -5.40 -13.86 7.83
C GLU A 241 -5.39 -12.35 7.58
N TRP A 242 -6.40 -11.84 6.87
CA TRP A 242 -6.57 -10.42 6.65
C TRP A 242 -6.65 -9.64 7.96
N LEU A 243 -7.50 -10.08 8.89
CA LEU A 243 -7.67 -9.45 10.20
C LEU A 243 -6.39 -9.54 11.05
N LYS A 244 -5.66 -10.66 11.00
CA LYS A 244 -4.37 -10.81 11.72
C LYS A 244 -3.34 -9.77 11.34
N LEU A 245 -3.35 -9.27 10.10
CA LEU A 245 -2.46 -8.17 9.68
C LEU A 245 -2.69 -6.89 10.48
N HIS A 246 -3.86 -6.72 11.11
CA HIS A 246 -4.26 -5.50 11.81
C HIS A 246 -4.05 -5.55 13.33
N ILE A 247 -3.93 -6.76 13.91
CA ILE A 247 -3.98 -6.96 15.36
C ILE A 247 -2.83 -6.24 16.08
N ASN A 248 -1.67 -6.11 15.44
CA ASN A 248 -0.48 -5.50 16.04
C ASN A 248 -0.20 -4.07 15.52
N ILE A 249 -1.09 -3.47 14.73
CA ILE A 249 -0.89 -2.09 14.23
C ILE A 249 -1.24 -1.06 15.33
N VAL A 250 -2.21 -1.37 16.19
CA VAL A 250 -2.61 -0.54 17.34
C VAL A 250 -2.19 -1.28 18.60
N ALA A 251 -1.10 -0.86 19.24
CA ALA A 251 -0.60 -1.40 20.50
C ALA A 251 -0.59 -0.31 21.59
#